data_AF-A0A2Z5Z146-F1
#
_entry.id   AF-A0A2Z5Z146-F1
#
_cell.length_a   1.000
_cell.length_b   1.000
_cell.length_c   1.000
_cell.angle_alpha   90.00
_cell.angle_beta   90.00
_cell.angle_gamma   90.00
#
_symmetry.space_group_name_H-M   'P 1'
#
loop_
_entity.id
_entity.type
_entity.pdbx_description
1 polymer ?
#
loop_
_entity_poly.entity_id
_entity_poly.type
_entity_poly.pdbx_seq_one_letter_code
_entity_poly.pdbx_strand_id
1 'polypeptide(L)' 'MEQPYQAAVLSVLARLPQWIRSDLAAADPAARQRAEETLAAMIADALAKDLPRAA' A
#
# COMPACT_ATOMS: atom_id res chain seq x y z
N MET A 1 1.13 20.20 -10.24
CA MET A 1 0.88 18.88 -10.86
C MET A 1 0.66 17.91 -9.73
N GLU A 2 -0.58 17.46 -9.51
CA GLU A 2 -0.85 16.38 -8.56
C GLU A 2 -0.09 15.15 -9.05
N GLN A 3 0.79 14.61 -8.20
CA GLN A 3 1.68 13.53 -8.60
C GLN A 3 0.83 12.26 -8.80
N PRO A 4 0.90 11.56 -9.96
CA PRO A 4 0.05 10.40 -10.26
C PRO A 4 0.15 9.31 -9.18
N TYR A 5 1.30 9.24 -8.50
CA TYR A 5 1.57 8.34 -7.39
C TYR A 5 0.66 8.55 -6.17
N GLN A 6 0.24 9.80 -5.90
CA GLN A 6 -0.59 10.11 -4.72
C GLN A 6 -1.98 9.49 -4.85
N ALA A 7 -2.59 9.52 -6.04
CA ALA A 7 -3.90 8.93 -6.28
C ALA A 7 -3.86 7.39 -6.11
N ALA A 8 -2.82 6.74 -6.65
CA ALA A 8 -2.62 5.30 -6.49
C ALA A 8 -2.45 4.90 -5.01
N VAL A 9 -1.62 5.63 -4.25
CA VAL A 9 -1.41 5.38 -2.82
C VAL A 9 -2.72 5.55 -2.04
N LEU A 10 -3.46 6.65 -2.24
CA LEU A 10 -4.73 6.88 -1.57
C LEU A 10 -5.78 5.79 -1.90
N SER A 11 -5.80 5.31 -3.14
CA SER A 11 -6.66 4.21 -3.57
C SER A 11 -6.33 2.87 -2.87
N VAL A 12 -5.04 2.61 -2.61
CA VAL A 12 -4.63 1.44 -1.80
C VAL A 12 -5.03 1.62 -0.35
N LEU A 13 -4.77 2.79 0.25
CA LEU A 13 -5.12 3.07 1.64
C LEU A 13 -6.63 3.00 1.90
N ALA A 14 -7.46 3.40 0.94
CA ALA A 14 -8.92 3.29 1.03
C ALA A 14 -9.39 1.82 1.08
N ARG A 15 -8.68 0.91 0.40
CA ARG A 15 -9.02 -0.52 0.28
C ARG A 15 -8.23 -1.41 1.23
N LEU A 16 -7.42 -0.84 2.12
CA LEU A 16 -6.65 -1.60 3.09
C LEU A 16 -7.58 -2.52 3.92
N PRO A 17 -7.24 -3.81 4.06
CA PRO A 17 -7.93 -4.71 4.98
C PRO A 17 -7.81 -4.24 6.43
N GLN A 18 -8.83 -4.55 7.24
CA GLN A 18 -8.84 -4.17 8.65
C GLN A 18 -7.69 -4.79 9.44
N TRP A 19 -7.32 -6.04 9.13
CA TRP A 19 -6.21 -6.73 9.79
C TRP A 19 -4.86 -6.01 9.56
N ILE A 20 -4.62 -5.43 8.38
CA ILE A 20 -3.40 -4.65 8.10
C ILE A 20 -3.37 -3.39 8.95
N ARG A 21 -4.52 -2.69 9.08
CA ARG A 21 -4.59 -1.50 9.94
C ARG A 21 -4.32 -1.85 11.40
N SER A 22 -4.84 -2.98 11.88
CA SER A 22 -4.59 -3.47 13.23
C SER A 22 -3.12 -3.86 13.45
N ASP A 23 -2.51 -4.58 12.51
CA ASP A 23 -1.10 -4.98 12.61
C ASP A 23 -0.14 -3.78 12.49
N LEU A 24 -0.45 -2.78 11.66
CA LEU A 24 0.33 -1.52 11.61
C LEU A 24 0.30 -0.75 12.94
N ALA A 25 -0.82 -0.83 13.66
CA ALA A 25 -0.98 -0.20 14.97
C ALA A 25 -0.48 -1.10 16.12
N ALA A 26 -0.03 -2.32 15.85
CA ALA A 26 0.38 -3.27 16.87
C ALA A 26 1.71 -2.83 17.53
N ALA A 27 1.82 -3.09 18.83
CA ALA A 27 3.08 -2.92 19.56
C ALA A 27 4.10 -4.02 19.22
N ASP A 28 3.64 -5.15 18.69
CA ASP A 28 4.49 -6.25 18.26
C ASP A 28 5.21 -5.89 16.95
N PRO A 29 6.56 -5.83 16.95
CA PRO A 29 7.32 -5.39 15.78
C PRO A 29 7.21 -6.37 14.60
N ALA A 30 7.01 -7.67 14.86
CA ALA A 30 6.88 -8.65 13.79
C ALA A 30 5.53 -8.52 13.07
N ALA A 31 4.44 -8.28 13.80
CA ALA A 31 3.12 -7.97 13.24
C ALA A 31 3.18 -6.69 12.38
N ARG A 32 3.78 -5.62 12.91
CA ARG A 32 3.94 -4.36 12.16
C ARG A 32 4.74 -4.57 10.88
N GLN A 33 5.87 -5.28 10.95
CA GLN A 33 6.72 -5.56 9.79
C GLN A 33 5.95 -6.28 8.69
N ARG A 34 5.17 -7.32 9.02
CA ARG A 34 4.36 -8.06 8.04
C ARG A 34 3.31 -7.17 7.37
N ALA A 35 2.69 -6.27 8.13
CA ALA A 35 1.72 -5.34 7.59
C ALA A 35 2.38 -4.30 6.66
N GLU A 36 3.56 -3.80 7.02
CA GLU A 36 4.35 -2.89 6.18
C GLU A 36 4.77 -3.56 4.86
N GLU A 37 5.25 -4.81 4.90
CA GLU A 37 5.60 -5.59 3.71
C GLU A 37 4.40 -5.82 2.79
N THR A 38 3.25 -6.18 3.38
CA THR A 38 2.01 -6.39 2.61
C THR A 38 1.54 -5.07 1.99
N LEU A 39 1.55 -3.96 2.74
CA LEU A 39 1.19 -2.64 2.23
C LEU A 39 2.13 -2.21 1.09
N ALA A 40 3.44 -2.44 1.22
CA ALA A 40 4.41 -2.14 0.17
C ALA A 40 4.10 -2.92 -1.12
N ALA A 41 3.78 -4.21 -1.01
CA ALA A 41 3.39 -5.03 -2.16
C ALA A 41 2.09 -4.52 -2.83
N MET A 42 1.09 -4.10 -2.04
CA MET A 42 -0.16 -3.52 -2.58
C MET A 42 0.07 -2.19 -3.30
N ILE A 43 0.93 -1.32 -2.75
CA ILE A 43 1.31 -0.06 -3.40
C ILE A 43 2.08 -0.35 -4.69
N ALA A 44 3.05 -1.26 -4.68
CA ALA A 44 3.81 -1.61 -5.86
C ALA A 44 2.92 -2.17 -6.99
N ASP A 45 1.96 -3.05 -6.66
CA ASP A 45 0.97 -3.56 -7.61
C ASP A 45 0.09 -2.45 -8.19
N ALA A 46 -0.41 -1.54 -7.35
CA ALA A 46 -1.22 -0.41 -7.81
C ALA A 46 -0.42 0.53 -8.72
N LEU A 47 0.82 0.83 -8.36
CA LEU A 47 1.72 1.66 -9.17
C LEU A 47 2.06 0.99 -10.50
N ALA A 48 2.30 -0.33 -10.53
CA ALA A 48 2.56 -1.07 -11.76
C ALA A 48 1.35 -1.12 -12.71
N LYS A 49 0.13 -1.06 -12.17
CA LYS A 49 -1.11 -1.02 -12.95
C LYS A 49 -1.43 0.37 -13.51
N ASP A 50 -1.06 1.42 -12.78
CA ASP A 50 -1.30 2.82 -13.16
C ASP A 50 -0.20 3.36 -14.09
N LEU A 51 1.02 2.82 -13.99
CA LEU A 51 2.11 3.21 -14.89
C LEU A 51 1.81 2.68 -16.31
N PRO A 52 1.73 3.54 -17.33
CA PRO A 52 1.56 3.09 -18.69
C PRO A 52 2.72 2.17 -19.03
N ARG A 53 2.41 0.92 -19.36
CA ARG A 53 3.39 -0.08 -19.75
C ARG A 53 4.11 0.48 -20.96
N ALA A 54 5.39 0.85 -20.81
CA ALA A 54 6.20 1.31 -21.92
C ALA A 54 6.18 0.19 -22.98
N ALA A 55 5.51 0.48 -24.10
CA ALA A 55 5.40 -0.39 -25.26
C ALA A 55 6.69 -0.32 -26.09
#